data_AF-A0A967PVF2-F1
#
_entry.id   AF-A0A967PVF2-F1
#
_cell.length_a   1.000
_cell.length_b   1.000
_cell.length_c   1.000
_cell.angle_alpha   90.00
_cell.angle_beta   90.00
_cell.angle_gamma   90.00
#
_symmetry.space_group_name_H-M   'P 1'
#
loop_
_entity.id
_entity.type
_entity.pdbx_description
1 polymer ?
#
loop_
_entity_poly.entity_id
_entity_poly.type
_entity_poly.pdbx_seq_one_letter_code
_entity_poly.pdbx_strand_id
1 'polypeptide(L)'
;LQLAVQHHKKLREQKEEVAKADQEKQTEAFEKKMRDMAKIYEKMNSEEAAKIISNLEIEIAVSVLVKMRKRKAAKVMENLEPAQAVKISKYMAVQEQ
;
A
#
# COMPACT_ATOMS: atom_id res chain seq x y z
N LEU A 1 33.64 -32.44 9.12
CA LEU A 1 32.34 -32.02 9.70
C LEU A 1 32.16 -30.49 9.76
N GLN A 2 33.13 -29.72 10.28
CA GLN A 2 33.01 -28.27 10.48
C GLN A 2 32.82 -27.45 9.17
N LEU A 3 33.50 -27.84 8.08
CA LEU A 3 33.38 -27.18 6.76
C LEU A 3 31.97 -27.32 6.15
N ALA A 4 31.34 -28.48 6.30
CA ALA A 4 29.99 -28.74 5.78
C ALA A 4 28.92 -27.93 6.53
N VAL A 5 29.09 -27.77 7.85
CA VAL A 5 28.22 -26.92 8.68
C VAL A 5 28.36 -25.45 8.29
N GLN A 6 29.57 -24.97 8.06
CA GLN A 6 29.81 -23.59 7.59
C GLN A 6 29.21 -23.33 6.21
N HIS A 7 29.33 -24.30 5.28
CA HIS A 7 28.75 -24.18 3.95
C HIS A 7 27.21 -24.15 4.02
N HIS A 8 26.59 -24.99 4.85
CA HIS A 8 25.15 -25.00 5.04
C HIS A 8 24.63 -23.70 5.67
N LYS A 9 25.36 -23.14 6.65
CA LYS A 9 25.04 -21.85 7.26
C LYS A 9 25.07 -20.72 6.21
N LYS A 10 26.14 -20.63 5.42
CA LYS A 10 26.29 -19.61 4.38
C LYS A 10 25.20 -19.69 3.30
N LEU A 11 24.84 -20.91 2.88
CA LEU A 11 23.74 -21.12 1.94
C LEU A 11 22.38 -20.65 2.50
N ARG A 12 22.16 -20.82 3.80
CA ARG A 12 20.92 -20.35 4.45
C ARG A 12 20.86 -18.83 4.51
N GLU A 13 21.95 -18.19 4.94
CA GLU A 13 22.08 -16.72 4.99
C GLU A 13 21.85 -16.10 3.60
N GLN A 14 22.46 -16.66 2.55
CA GLN A 14 22.25 -16.19 1.18
C GLN A 14 20.78 -16.32 0.72
N LYS A 15 20.10 -17.41 1.09
CA LYS A 15 18.67 -17.58 0.75
C LYS A 15 17.79 -16.56 1.48
N GLU A 16 18.08 -16.29 2.74
CA GLU A 16 17.38 -15.28 3.54
C GLU A 16 17.59 -13.88 2.97
N GLU A 17 18.82 -13.53 2.57
CA GLU A 17 19.13 -12.26 1.91
C GLU A 17 18.39 -12.09 0.58
N VAL A 18 18.37 -13.12 -0.26
CA VAL A 18 17.65 -13.08 -1.55
C VAL A 18 16.14 -12.93 -1.32
N ALA A 19 15.56 -13.70 -0.40
CA ALA A 19 14.13 -13.61 -0.08
C ALA A 19 13.73 -12.22 0.42
N LYS A 20 14.57 -11.62 1.29
CA LYS A 20 14.37 -10.27 1.80
C LYS A 20 14.45 -9.23 0.67
N ALA A 21 15.46 -9.32 -0.19
CA ALA A 21 15.62 -8.42 -1.33
C ALA A 21 14.44 -8.50 -2.31
N ASP A 22 13.91 -9.70 -2.56
CA ASP A 22 12.73 -9.89 -3.41
C ASP A 22 11.47 -9.30 -2.78
N GLN A 23 11.28 -9.47 -1.47
CA GLN A 23 10.17 -8.87 -0.73
C GLN A 23 10.25 -7.34 -0.75
N GLU A 24 11.44 -6.77 -0.55
CA GLU A 24 11.66 -5.31 -0.62
C GLU A 24 11.34 -4.76 -2.02
N LYS A 25 11.81 -5.43 -3.08
CA LYS A 25 11.48 -5.05 -4.47
C LYS A 25 9.98 -5.11 -4.76
N GLN A 26 9.29 -6.16 -4.30
CA GLN A 26 7.84 -6.27 -4.48
C GLN A 26 7.11 -5.15 -3.75
N THR A 27 7.53 -4.84 -2.52
CA THR A 27 6.99 -3.76 -1.71
C THR A 27 7.20 -2.41 -2.41
N GLU A 28 8.40 -2.13 -2.91
CA GLU A 28 8.70 -0.90 -3.64
C GLU A 28 7.88 -0.76 -4.93
N ALA A 29 7.73 -1.86 -5.68
CA ALA A 29 6.92 -1.88 -6.90
C ALA A 29 5.43 -1.63 -6.61
N PHE A 30 4.89 -2.22 -5.54
CA PHE A 30 3.53 -1.97 -5.07
C PHE A 30 3.36 -0.50 -4.65
N GLU A 31 4.28 0.00 -3.82
CA GLU A 31 4.33 1.39 -3.36
C GLU A 31 4.34 2.38 -4.52
N LYS A 32 5.12 2.11 -5.57
CA LYS A 32 5.16 2.92 -6.79
C LYS A 32 3.81 2.90 -7.51
N LYS A 33 3.19 1.73 -7.69
CA LYS A 33 1.87 1.61 -8.33
C LYS A 33 0.82 2.40 -7.56
N MET A 34 0.82 2.34 -6.23
CA MET A 34 -0.12 3.10 -5.39
C MET A 34 0.09 4.62 -5.54
N ARG A 35 1.35 5.10 -5.60
CA ARG A 35 1.65 6.52 -5.89
C ARG A 35 1.15 6.94 -7.27
N ASP A 36 1.30 6.09 -8.27
CA ASP A 36 0.86 6.40 -9.64
C ASP A 36 -0.68 6.43 -9.72
N MET A 37 -1.38 5.51 -9.06
CA MET A 37 -2.84 5.55 -8.94
C MET A 37 -3.34 6.80 -8.20
N ALA A 38 -2.69 7.17 -7.09
CA ALA A 38 -3.01 8.40 -6.36
C ALA A 38 -2.93 9.63 -7.27
N LYS A 39 -1.86 9.76 -8.08
CA LYS A 39 -1.71 10.85 -9.05
C LYS A 39 -2.80 10.87 -10.12
N ILE A 40 -3.24 9.69 -10.59
CA ILE A 40 -4.32 9.58 -11.57
C ILE A 40 -5.64 10.08 -10.96
N TYR A 41 -6.01 9.57 -9.79
CA TYR A 41 -7.25 9.96 -9.13
C TYR A 41 -7.24 11.41 -8.61
N GLU A 42 -6.07 11.98 -8.31
CA GLU A 42 -5.95 13.41 -7.99
C GLU A 42 -6.30 14.32 -9.16
N LYS A 43 -6.03 13.87 -10.40
CA LYS A 43 -6.36 14.62 -11.62
C LYS A 43 -7.82 14.48 -12.04
N MET A 44 -8.52 13.48 -11.49
CA MET A 44 -9.94 13.23 -11.73
C MET A 44 -10.83 14.18 -10.90
N ASN A 45 -12.11 14.25 -11.26
CA ASN A 45 -13.13 14.81 -10.39
C ASN A 45 -13.22 13.98 -9.08
N SER A 46 -13.40 14.64 -7.94
CA SER A 46 -13.40 13.98 -6.62
C SER A 46 -14.56 13.01 -6.44
N GLU A 47 -15.73 13.31 -7.03
CA GLU A 47 -16.90 12.43 -6.97
C GLU A 47 -16.67 11.13 -7.76
N GLU A 48 -16.09 11.22 -8.96
CA GLU A 48 -15.74 10.05 -9.78
C GLU A 48 -14.66 9.20 -9.11
N ALA A 49 -13.63 9.85 -8.57
CA ALA A 49 -12.58 9.17 -7.81
C ALA A 49 -13.18 8.44 -6.60
N ALA A 50 -14.12 9.04 -5.87
CA ALA A 50 -14.80 8.42 -4.74
C ALA A 50 -15.61 7.18 -5.15
N LYS A 51 -16.34 7.24 -6.27
CA LYS A 51 -17.07 6.09 -6.83
C LYS A 51 -16.12 4.93 -7.16
N ILE A 52 -15.00 5.21 -7.81
CA ILE A 52 -14.01 4.18 -8.16
C ILE A 52 -13.36 3.59 -6.89
N ILE A 53 -12.89 4.46 -5.98
CA ILE A 53 -12.20 4.05 -4.74
C ILE A 53 -13.12 3.23 -3.83
N SER A 54 -14.43 3.51 -3.82
CA SER A 54 -15.42 2.73 -3.05
C SER A 54 -15.53 1.27 -3.49
N ASN A 55 -15.13 0.95 -4.72
CA ASN A 55 -15.14 -0.40 -5.27
C ASN A 55 -13.80 -1.14 -5.10
N LEU A 56 -12.78 -0.48 -4.52
CA LEU A 56 -11.50 -1.11 -4.25
C LEU A 56 -11.53 -1.88 -2.93
N GLU A 57 -10.66 -2.88 -2.83
CA GLU A 57 -10.32 -3.50 -1.54
C GLU A 57 -9.80 -2.43 -0.57
N ILE A 58 -10.14 -2.59 0.71
CA ILE A 58 -9.92 -1.55 1.73
C ILE A 58 -8.43 -1.17 1.85
N GLU A 59 -7.55 -2.16 1.76
CA GLU A 59 -6.09 -2.01 1.80
C GLU A 59 -5.56 -1.16 0.64
N ILE A 60 -6.09 -1.37 -0.57
CA ILE A 60 -5.72 -0.62 -1.77
C ILE A 60 -6.28 0.80 -1.67
N ALA A 61 -7.56 0.94 -1.30
CA ALA A 61 -8.22 2.24 -1.14
C ALA A 61 -7.45 3.14 -0.16
N VAL A 62 -7.08 2.59 1.00
CA VAL A 62 -6.29 3.32 2.01
C VAL A 62 -4.91 3.64 1.47
N SER A 63 -4.20 2.66 0.90
CA SER A 63 -2.84 2.84 0.36
C SER A 63 -2.78 3.93 -0.71
N VAL A 64 -3.82 4.06 -1.53
CA VAL A 64 -3.97 5.14 -2.51
C VAL A 64 -4.25 6.47 -1.81
N LEU A 65 -5.25 6.52 -0.93
CA LEU A 65 -5.68 7.75 -0.25
C LEU A 65 -4.58 8.39 0.60
N VAL A 66 -3.79 7.61 1.33
CA VAL A 66 -2.67 8.14 2.15
C VAL A 66 -1.54 8.71 1.29
N LYS A 67 -1.43 8.27 0.03
CA LYS A 67 -0.44 8.78 -0.93
C LYS A 67 -0.96 9.96 -1.75
N MET A 68 -2.24 10.32 -1.63
CA MET A 68 -2.80 11.52 -2.22
C MET A 68 -2.44 12.77 -1.40
N ARG A 69 -2.41 13.92 -2.06
CA ARG A 69 -2.39 15.24 -1.43
C ARG A 69 -3.58 15.36 -0.49
N LYS A 70 -3.32 15.73 0.76
CA LYS A 70 -4.34 15.84 1.84
C LYS A 70 -5.65 16.52 1.40
N ARG A 71 -5.56 17.66 0.69
CA ARG A 71 -6.74 18.39 0.18
C ARG A 71 -7.56 17.61 -0.85
N LYS A 72 -6.92 16.82 -1.71
CA LYS A 72 -7.60 15.96 -2.69
C LYS A 72 -8.21 14.74 -2.01
N ALA A 73 -7.46 14.09 -1.11
CA ALA A 73 -7.96 12.98 -0.30
C ALA A 73 -9.20 13.39 0.51
N ALA A 74 -9.19 14.57 1.14
CA ALA A 74 -10.34 15.09 1.90
C ALA A 74 -11.59 15.24 1.03
N LYS A 75 -11.46 15.82 -0.19
CA LYS A 75 -12.58 15.94 -1.13
C LYS A 75 -13.09 14.58 -1.61
N VAL A 76 -12.21 13.60 -1.80
CA VAL A 76 -12.63 12.23 -2.13
C VAL A 76 -13.42 11.64 -0.96
N MET A 77 -12.90 11.75 0.26
CA MET A 77 -13.56 11.28 1.49
C MET A 77 -14.94 11.92 1.70
N GLU A 78 -15.08 13.21 1.38
CA GLU A 78 -16.36 13.95 1.42
C GLU A 78 -17.41 13.37 0.46
N ASN A 79 -16.98 12.77 -0.65
CA ASN A 79 -17.86 12.16 -1.65
C ASN A 79 -18.04 10.65 -1.48
N LEU A 80 -17.51 10.06 -0.39
CA LEU A 80 -17.74 8.65 -0.06
C LEU A 80 -19.06 8.48 0.70
N GLU A 81 -19.66 7.29 0.55
CA GLU A 81 -20.72 6.87 1.46
C GLU A 81 -20.22 6.84 2.92
N PRO A 82 -21.01 7.29 3.91
CA PRO A 82 -20.56 7.39 5.29
C PRO A 82 -19.98 6.09 5.86
N ALA A 83 -20.59 4.95 5.52
CA ALA A 83 -20.12 3.63 5.96
C ALA A 83 -18.71 3.32 5.43
N GLN A 84 -18.41 3.70 4.19
CA GLN A 84 -17.12 3.48 3.55
C GLN A 84 -16.06 4.42 4.13
N ALA A 85 -16.39 5.70 4.33
CA ALA A 85 -15.51 6.66 4.99
C ALA A 85 -15.10 6.18 6.38
N VAL A 86 -16.05 5.71 7.19
CA VAL A 86 -15.78 5.14 8.53
C VAL A 86 -14.85 3.93 8.44
N LYS A 87 -15.09 3.00 7.50
CA LYS A 87 -14.26 1.81 7.32
C LYS A 87 -12.82 2.19 6.97
N ILE A 88 -12.63 3.13 6.05
CA ILE A 88 -11.31 3.65 5.64
C ILE A 88 -10.61 4.33 6.82
N SER A 89 -11.29 5.23 7.53
CA SER A 89 -10.71 5.94 8.67
C SER A 89 -10.31 4.99 9.81
N LYS A 90 -11.11 3.96 10.10
CA LYS A 90 -10.74 2.91 11.07
C LYS A 90 -9.49 2.17 10.63
N TYR A 91 -9.42 1.79 9.35
CA TYR A 91 -8.25 1.09 8.82
C TYR A 91 -6.98 1.94 8.91
N MET A 92 -7.07 3.24 8.58
CA MET A 92 -5.96 4.19 8.71
C MET A 92 -5.49 4.32 10.16
N ALA A 93 -6.40 4.45 11.12
CA ALA A 93 -6.05 4.60 12.54
C ALA A 93 -5.36 3.36 13.13
N VAL A 94 -5.64 2.17 12.60
CA VAL A 94 -5.06 0.90 13.09
C VAL A 94 -3.69 0.63 12.46
N GLN A 95 -3.41 1.11 11.25
CA GLN A 95 -2.14 0.93 10.55
C GLN A 95 -1.04 1.96 10.91
N GLU A 96 -1.34 2.99 11.71
CA GLU A 96 -0.32 3.91 12.23
C GLU A 96 0.47 3.35 13.43
N GLN A 97 0.47 2.03 13.66
CA GLN A 97 1.28 1.32 14.67
C GLN A 97 2.27 0.37 14.01
#